data_AF-A0A0R3MMY9-F1
#
_entry.id   AF-A0A0R3MMY9-F1
#
_cell.length_a   1.000
_cell.length_b   1.000
_cell.length_c   1.000
_cell.angle_alpha   90.00
_cell.angle_beta   90.00
_cell.angle_gamma   90.00
#
_symmetry.space_group_name_H-M   'P 1'
#
loop_
_entity.id
_entity.type
_entity.pdbx_description
1 polymer ?
#
loop_
_entity_poly.entity_id
_entity_poly.type
_entity_poly.pdbx_seq_one_letter_code
_entity_poly.pdbx_strand_id
1 'polypeptide(L)'
;MGDRYRRFFGRLYWESFGAKRHAAYRVTVQTGIAVFPKEIVTPVRKWMEASYTNIQHWSEMPKGGHFAAFEQPELFVREMRDFFRTLREPSAS
;
A
#
# COMPACT_ATOMS: atom_id res chain seq x y z
N MET A 1 24.09 -29.73 -8.29
CA MET A 1 23.98 -28.70 -9.34
C MET A 1 22.56 -28.11 -9.34
N GLY A 2 22.14 -27.45 -8.25
CA GLY A 2 20.71 -27.07 -8.05
C GLY A 2 20.45 -25.75 -7.34
N ASP A 3 21.47 -25.10 -6.78
CA ASP A 3 21.29 -23.92 -5.92
C ASP A 3 21.88 -22.62 -6.50
N ARG A 4 22.62 -22.73 -7.61
CA ARG A 4 23.32 -21.59 -8.24
C ARG A 4 22.54 -20.91 -9.38
N TYR A 5 21.58 -21.59 -10.01
CA TYR A 5 20.82 -21.05 -11.15
C TYR A 5 19.52 -20.32 -10.77
N ARG A 6 19.03 -20.52 -9.54
CA ARG A 6 17.80 -19.90 -9.02
C ARG A 6 17.95 -18.42 -8.59
N ARG A 7 19.16 -17.85 -8.69
CA ARG A 7 19.52 -16.60 -8.00
C ARG A 7 19.54 -15.33 -8.86
N PHE A 8 19.35 -15.40 -10.18
CA PHE A 8 19.51 -14.21 -11.03
C PHE A 8 18.19 -13.52 -11.43
N PHE A 9 17.16 -14.27 -11.81
CA PHE A 9 15.82 -13.72 -12.04
C PHE A 9 14.89 -14.17 -10.91
N GLY A 10 14.44 -13.24 -10.06
CA GLY A 10 13.53 -13.55 -8.96
C GLY A 10 14.18 -13.68 -7.58
N ARG A 11 15.42 -13.23 -7.38
CA ARG A 11 16.02 -13.16 -6.03
C ARG A 11 15.19 -12.31 -5.07
N LEU A 12 14.65 -11.18 -5.54
CA LEU A 12 13.71 -10.36 -4.76
C LEU A 12 12.50 -11.18 -4.32
N TYR A 13 11.90 -11.96 -5.22
CA TYR A 13 10.78 -12.84 -4.87
C TYR A 13 11.19 -13.91 -3.84
N TRP A 14 12.35 -14.54 -3.99
CA TRP A 14 12.86 -15.52 -3.02
C TRP A 14 13.07 -14.92 -1.63
N GLU A 15 13.65 -13.72 -1.57
CA GLU A 15 13.93 -13.01 -0.31
C GLU A 15 12.66 -12.45 0.34
N SER A 16 11.69 -11.96 -0.46
CA SER A 16 10.44 -11.38 0.03
C SER A 16 9.34 -12.41 0.31
N PHE A 17 9.37 -13.59 -0.32
CA PHE A 17 8.31 -14.61 -0.25
C PHE A 17 8.74 -15.95 0.38
N GLY A 18 9.98 -16.08 0.88
CA GLY A 18 10.48 -17.29 1.55
C GLY A 18 9.85 -17.59 2.93
N ALA A 19 10.25 -18.72 3.54
CA ALA A 19 9.61 -19.34 4.72
C ALA A 19 9.59 -18.52 6.03
N LYS A 20 10.25 -17.35 6.10
CA LYS A 20 10.24 -16.46 7.28
C LYS A 20 9.12 -15.43 7.22
N ARG A 21 7.87 -15.88 7.07
CA ARG A 21 6.71 -14.99 7.00
C ARG A 21 5.91 -15.00 8.30
N HIS A 22 5.23 -13.87 8.55
CA HIS A 22 4.27 -13.64 9.63
C HIS A 22 4.82 -13.24 11.00
N ALA A 23 5.92 -12.49 11.05
CA ALA A 23 6.08 -11.62 12.22
C ALA A 23 4.96 -10.56 12.16
N ALA A 24 4.13 -10.51 13.20
CA ALA A 24 3.18 -9.42 13.35
C ALA A 24 3.96 -8.11 13.33
N TYR A 25 3.65 -7.24 12.37
CA TYR A 25 4.25 -5.93 12.26
C TYR A 25 3.22 -4.88 12.65
N ARG A 26 3.70 -3.79 13.25
CA ARG A 26 2.88 -2.65 13.66
C ARG A 26 3.40 -1.39 13.00
N VAL A 27 2.53 -0.70 12.27
CA VAL A 27 2.77 0.59 11.62
C VAL A 27 2.01 1.65 12.40
N THR A 28 2.75 2.57 13.02
CA THR A 28 2.19 3.62 13.89
C THR A 28 2.14 5.00 13.23
N VAL A 29 2.81 5.17 12.09
CA VAL A 29 2.80 6.41 11.32
C VAL A 29 1.43 6.65 10.69
N GLN A 30 1.09 7.92 10.45
CA GLN A 30 -0.14 8.31 9.78
C GLN A 30 -0.20 7.66 8.40
N THR A 31 -1.27 6.92 8.14
CA THR A 31 -1.42 6.10 6.93
C THR A 31 -2.70 6.49 6.18
N GLY A 32 -2.58 6.65 4.87
CA GLY A 32 -3.71 6.75 3.94
C GLY A 32 -3.81 5.50 3.07
N ILE A 33 -5.02 5.02 2.83
CA ILE A 33 -5.30 3.83 2.01
C ILE A 33 -6.34 4.19 0.95
N ALA A 34 -6.00 3.96 -0.31
CA ALA A 34 -6.90 4.09 -1.45
C ALA A 34 -7.18 2.72 -2.07
N VAL A 35 -8.45 2.32 -2.09
CA VAL A 35 -8.90 0.98 -2.51
C VAL A 35 -9.36 1.02 -3.95
N PHE A 36 -8.55 0.49 -4.87
CA PHE A 36 -8.89 0.35 -6.28
C PHE A 36 -9.62 -0.98 -6.54
N PRO A 37 -10.70 -0.98 -7.34
CA PRO A 37 -11.58 -2.15 -7.45
C PRO A 37 -10.96 -3.36 -8.16
N LYS A 38 -9.90 -3.16 -8.97
CA LYS A 38 -9.18 -4.22 -9.69
C LYS A 38 -7.78 -4.49 -9.13
N GLU A 39 -7.52 -4.13 -7.87
CA GLU A 39 -6.29 -4.51 -7.18
C GLU A 39 -6.24 -6.03 -6.98
N ILE A 40 -5.04 -6.62 -7.07
CA ILE A 40 -4.83 -8.07 -6.95
C ILE A 40 -5.08 -8.53 -5.51
N VAL A 41 -4.67 -7.70 -4.55
CA VAL A 41 -4.91 -7.91 -3.11
C VAL A 41 -5.65 -6.72 -2.55
N THR A 42 -6.97 -6.72 -2.69
CA THR A 42 -7.81 -5.62 -2.22
C THR A 42 -7.72 -5.50 -0.69
N PRO A 43 -7.35 -4.32 -0.16
CA PRO A 43 -7.27 -4.10 1.27
C PRO A 43 -8.66 -4.16 1.92
N VAL A 44 -8.79 -4.98 2.97
CA VAL A 44 -9.98 -5.03 3.83
C VAL A 44 -9.70 -4.25 5.10
N ARG A 45 -10.48 -3.20 5.38
CA ARG A 45 -10.21 -2.26 6.47
C ARG A 45 -9.96 -2.94 7.81
N LYS A 46 -10.87 -3.84 8.20
CA LYS A 46 -10.78 -4.60 9.47
C LYS A 46 -9.49 -5.42 9.59
N TRP A 47 -8.96 -5.93 8.48
CA TRP A 47 -7.71 -6.69 8.47
C TRP A 47 -6.50 -5.77 8.55
N MET A 48 -6.55 -4.61 7.90
CA MET A 48 -5.48 -3.62 7.92
C MET A 48 -5.33 -2.97 9.29
N GLU A 49 -6.42 -2.69 9.99
CA GLU A 49 -6.42 -2.09 11.34
C GLU A 49 -5.65 -2.92 12.39
N ALA A 50 -5.50 -4.23 12.18
CA ALA A 50 -4.68 -5.08 13.06
C ALA A 50 -3.18 -4.73 13.02
N SER A 51 -2.68 -4.21 11.90
CA SER A 51 -1.26 -3.86 11.72
C SER A 51 -1.02 -2.36 11.58
N TYR A 52 -1.96 -1.60 11.04
CA TYR A 52 -1.86 -0.14 10.83
C TYR A 52 -2.72 0.57 11.87
N THR A 53 -2.09 1.07 12.94
CA THR A 53 -2.84 1.60 14.09
C THR A 53 -3.20 3.09 13.96
N ASN A 54 -2.88 3.72 12.84
CA ASN A 54 -3.09 5.15 12.61
C ASN A 54 -3.51 5.43 11.16
N ILE A 55 -4.59 4.78 10.72
CA ILE A 55 -5.20 5.03 9.41
C ILE A 55 -6.04 6.32 9.51
N GLN A 56 -5.57 7.39 8.87
CA GLN A 56 -6.21 8.72 8.89
C GLN A 56 -7.08 8.97 7.65
N HIS A 57 -6.85 8.20 6.59
CA HIS A 57 -7.55 8.38 5.33
C HIS A 57 -7.86 7.02 4.70
N TRP A 58 -9.11 6.82 4.31
CA TRP A 58 -9.59 5.61 3.66
C TRP A 58 -10.56 6.00 2.56
N SER A 59 -10.26 5.61 1.33
CA SER A 59 -11.07 5.93 0.17
C SER A 59 -11.30 4.71 -0.71
N GLU A 60 -12.49 4.61 -1.29
CA GLU A 60 -12.83 3.58 -2.25
C GLU A 60 -12.94 4.23 -3.63
N MET A 61 -12.10 3.80 -4.56
CA MET A 61 -11.99 4.40 -5.88
C MET A 61 -13.03 3.78 -6.82
N PRO A 62 -13.65 4.60 -7.71
CA PRO A 62 -14.68 4.10 -8.61
C PRO A 62 -14.15 3.22 -9.75
N LYS A 63 -12.85 3.28 -10.08
CA LYS A 63 -12.20 2.54 -11.18
C LYS A 63 -10.68 2.49 -11.01
N GLY A 64 -10.04 1.58 -11.75
CA GLY A 64 -8.58 1.33 -11.75
C GLY A 64 -8.21 0.03 -11.03
N GLY A 65 -6.94 -0.33 -11.08
CA GLY A 65 -6.40 -1.55 -10.49
C GLY A 65 -4.97 -1.39 -9.98
N HIS A 66 -4.19 -2.45 -10.14
CA HIS A 66 -2.84 -2.58 -9.59
C HIS A 66 -1.88 -1.45 -9.99
N PHE A 67 -2.05 -0.89 -11.19
CA PHE A 67 -1.22 0.21 -11.68
C PHE A 67 -1.95 1.55 -11.60
N ALA A 68 -2.53 1.86 -10.43
CA ALA A 68 -3.39 3.02 -10.18
C ALA A 68 -2.89 4.35 -10.79
N ALA A 69 -1.62 4.69 -10.62
CA ALA A 69 -1.04 5.93 -11.15
C ALA A 69 -0.99 5.97 -12.68
N PHE A 70 -0.87 4.81 -13.34
CA PHE A 70 -0.84 4.69 -14.79
C PHE A 70 -2.24 4.53 -15.39
N GLU A 71 -3.11 3.77 -14.72
CA GLU A 71 -4.48 3.52 -15.17
C GLU A 71 -5.40 4.73 -14.96
N GLN A 72 -5.26 5.43 -13.84
CA GLN A 72 -6.14 6.54 -13.43
C GLN A 72 -5.33 7.72 -12.83
N PRO A 73 -4.48 8.39 -13.63
CA PRO A 73 -3.55 9.41 -13.12
C PRO A 73 -4.25 10.55 -12.39
N GLU A 74 -5.40 11.04 -12.87
CA GLU A 74 -6.12 12.14 -12.23
C GLU A 74 -6.75 11.73 -10.89
N LEU A 75 -7.26 10.49 -10.79
CA LEU A 75 -7.77 9.96 -9.52
C LEU A 75 -6.62 9.79 -8.53
N PHE A 76 -5.52 9.19 -8.95
CA PHE A 76 -4.34 9.00 -8.12
C PHE A 76 -3.76 10.32 -7.58
N VAL A 77 -3.60 11.34 -8.44
CA VAL A 77 -3.07 12.64 -8.02
C VAL A 77 -4.01 13.36 -7.05
N ARG A 78 -5.32 13.32 -7.29
CA ARG A 78 -6.31 13.89 -6.36
C ARG A 78 -6.22 13.23 -4.99
N GLU A 79 -6.19 11.90 -4.99
CA GLU A 79 -6.13 11.10 -3.78
C GLU A 79 -4.88 11.39 -2.94
N MET A 80 -3.73 11.50 -3.58
CA MET A 80 -2.50 11.95 -2.92
C MET A 80 -2.67 13.34 -2.30
N ARG A 81 -3.20 14.31 -3.06
CA ARG A 81 -3.37 15.69 -2.57
C ARG A 81 -4.33 15.75 -1.39
N ASP A 82 -5.40 14.98 -1.41
CA ASP A 82 -6.41 14.98 -0.35
C ASP A 82 -5.85 14.35 0.93
N PHE A 83 -5.12 13.24 0.83
CA PHE A 83 -4.41 12.68 1.98
C PHE A 83 -3.36 13.66 2.54
N PHE A 84 -2.44 14.18 1.73
CA PHE A 84 -1.39 15.08 2.23
C PHE A 84 -1.92 16.41 2.76
N ARG A 85 -3.13 16.81 2.39
CA ARG A 85 -3.80 17.98 2.97
C ARG A 85 -4.13 17.76 4.44
N THR A 86 -4.48 16.54 4.85
CA THR A 86 -4.77 16.23 6.26
C THR A 86 -3.52 16.24 7.14
N LEU A 87 -2.34 16.10 6.52
CA LEU A 87 -1.04 16.10 7.20
C LEU A 87 -0.42 17.49 7.36
N ARG A 88 -1.00 18.52 6.74
CA ARG A 88 -0.51 19.91 6.89
C ARG A 88 -1.02 20.44 8.22
N GLU A 89 -0.12 20.93 9.06
CA GLU A 89 -0.51 21.75 10.20
C GLU A 89 -1.24 23.00 9.69
N PRO A 90 -2.24 23.51 10.43
CA PRO A 90 -2.72 24.86 10.19
C PRO A 90 -1.51 25.79 10.32
N SER A 91 -1.16 26.50 9.27
CA SER A 91 -0.14 27.56 9.38
C SER A 91 -0.57 28.47 10.52
N ALA A 92 0.26 28.56 11.57
CA ALA A 92 0.07 29.54 12.63
C ALA A 92 0.13 30.93 11.96
N SER A 93 -1.06 31.49 11.76
CA SER A 93 -1.29 32.87 11.36
C SER A 93 -1.14 33.80 12.54
#